data_AF-A0A9D1EB16-F1
#
_entry.id   AF-A0A9D1EB16-F1
#
_cell.length_a   1.000
_cell.length_b   1.000
_cell.length_c   1.000
_cell.angle_alpha   90.00
_cell.angle_beta   90.00
_cell.angle_gamma   90.00
#
_symmetry.space_group_name_H-M   'P 1'
#
loop_
_entity.id
_entity.type
_entity.pdbx_description
1 polymer ?
#
loop_
_entity_poly.entity_id
_entity_poly.type
_entity_poly.pdbx_seq_one_letter_code
_entity_poly.pdbx_strand_id
1 'polypeptide(L)'
;MKFPTKEELKKLRVEFPSGCRIVLDEMDDVQAPIPGSQGTCRGVDDAGNVLVSWDGGGSLNIAYGADTCHRVASESEIKESLDWLGRSRHRGARCSRCGAYEEAGNRLLAQSRRADITVCETCGTAEALEDAGLMERMELSDWWIVKQNWRG
;
A
#
# COMPACT_ATOMS: atom_id res chain seq x y z
N MET A 1 -6.21 25.08 -16.08
CA MET A 1 -6.44 24.45 -14.76
C MET A 1 -7.91 24.07 -14.66
N LYS A 2 -8.19 22.81 -14.30
CA LYS A 2 -9.54 22.31 -14.08
C LYS A 2 -9.80 22.37 -12.57
N PHE A 3 -10.81 23.12 -12.15
CA PHE A 3 -11.20 23.14 -10.74
C PHE A 3 -12.17 21.98 -10.46
N PRO A 4 -11.98 21.23 -9.37
CA PRO A 4 -12.91 20.17 -8.99
C PRO A 4 -14.25 20.75 -8.54
N THR A 5 -15.32 20.01 -8.79
CA THR A 5 -16.63 20.22 -8.18
C THR A 5 -16.57 19.96 -6.67
N LYS A 6 -17.60 20.40 -5.94
CA LYS A 6 -17.71 20.13 -4.49
C LYS A 6 -17.72 18.64 -4.17
N GLU A 7 -18.30 17.81 -5.03
CA GLU A 7 -18.29 16.35 -4.85
C GLU A 7 -16.91 15.75 -5.12
N GLU A 8 -16.22 16.18 -6.19
CA GLU A 8 -14.85 15.75 -6.48
C GLU A 8 -13.89 16.15 -5.35
N LEU A 9 -14.02 17.37 -4.82
CA LEU A 9 -13.20 17.83 -3.70
C LEU A 9 -13.43 16.99 -2.43
N LYS A 10 -14.67 16.61 -2.14
CA LYS A 10 -14.98 15.70 -1.02
C LYS A 10 -14.33 14.34 -1.22
N LYS A 11 -14.37 13.79 -2.44
CA LYS A 11 -13.72 12.51 -2.77
C LYS A 11 -12.21 12.60 -2.58
N LEU A 12 -11.57 13.66 -3.09
CA LEU A 12 -10.13 13.87 -2.92
C LEU A 12 -9.71 13.93 -1.44
N ARG A 13 -10.50 14.60 -0.59
CA ARG A 13 -10.23 14.67 0.86
C ARG A 13 -10.39 13.33 1.58
N VAL A 14 -11.24 12.44 1.06
CA VAL A 14 -11.40 11.07 1.57
C VAL A 14 -10.28 10.17 1.06
N GLU A 15 -9.88 10.35 -0.19
CA GLU A 15 -8.83 9.56 -0.84
C GLU A 15 -7.44 9.91 -0.32
N PHE A 16 -7.18 11.19 -0.04
CA PHE A 16 -5.91 11.71 0.47
C PHE A 16 -6.09 12.40 1.83
N PRO A 17 -6.39 11.65 2.90
CA PRO A 17 -6.49 12.21 4.23
C PRO A 17 -5.12 12.73 4.71
N SER A 18 -5.13 13.77 5.54
CA SER A 18 -3.90 14.29 6.14
C SER A 18 -3.14 13.19 6.89
N GLY A 19 -1.84 13.11 6.65
CA GLY A 19 -0.93 12.10 7.20
C GLY A 19 -0.77 10.85 6.33
N CYS A 20 -1.55 10.69 5.25
CA CYS A 20 -1.37 9.52 4.38
C CYS A 20 -0.07 9.59 3.57
N ARG A 21 0.44 8.40 3.21
CA ARG A 21 1.60 8.25 2.35
C ARG A 21 1.17 8.27 0.89
N ILE A 22 1.91 8.99 0.07
CA ILE A 22 1.65 9.11 -1.36
C ILE A 22 2.93 8.88 -2.15
N VAL A 23 2.76 8.40 -3.38
CA VAL A 23 3.83 8.17 -4.34
C VAL A 23 3.51 9.00 -5.58
N LEU A 24 4.50 9.73 -6.07
CA LEU A 24 4.39 10.47 -7.33
C LEU A 24 4.42 9.50 -8.51
N ASP A 25 3.43 9.58 -9.40
CA ASP A 25 3.44 8.80 -10.65
C ASP A 25 3.95 9.63 -11.82
N GLU A 26 3.40 10.84 -12.00
CA GLU A 26 3.73 11.72 -13.11
C GLU A 26 3.47 13.18 -12.75
N MET A 27 4.40 14.07 -13.14
CA MET A 27 4.31 15.52 -12.95
C MET A 27 5.21 16.21 -14.00
N ASP A 28 4.63 17.12 -14.76
CA ASP A 28 5.34 17.85 -15.83
C ASP A 28 5.84 19.22 -15.32
N ASP A 29 6.86 19.19 -14.45
CA ASP A 29 7.52 20.39 -13.91
C ASP A 29 9.04 20.16 -13.77
N VAL A 30 9.84 21.20 -14.01
CA VAL A 30 11.32 21.13 -13.92
C VAL A 30 11.79 20.90 -12.48
N GLN A 31 10.99 21.32 -11.49
CA GLN A 31 11.24 21.11 -10.06
C GLN A 31 10.48 19.90 -9.50
N ALA A 32 9.87 19.08 -10.36
CA ALA A 32 9.18 17.87 -9.94
C ALA A 32 10.14 16.90 -9.23
N PRO A 33 9.71 16.28 -8.12
CA PRO A 33 10.37 15.08 -7.62
C PRO A 33 10.41 14.01 -8.70
N ILE A 34 11.36 13.08 -8.60
CA ILE A 34 11.44 11.97 -9.55
C ILE A 34 10.21 11.08 -9.37
N PRO A 35 9.53 10.61 -10.43
CA PRO A 35 8.50 9.59 -10.33
C PRO A 35 8.92 8.41 -9.44
N GLY A 36 8.03 7.95 -8.58
CA GLY A 36 8.30 6.98 -7.50
C GLY A 36 8.76 7.62 -6.19
N SER A 37 9.05 8.93 -6.16
CA SER A 37 9.32 9.64 -4.91
C SER A 37 8.11 9.59 -3.99
N GLN A 38 8.37 9.44 -2.70
CA GLN A 38 7.33 9.36 -1.69
C GLN A 38 7.23 10.65 -0.88
N GLY A 39 6.02 10.91 -0.39
CA GLY A 39 5.75 12.02 0.50
C GLY A 39 4.58 11.76 1.43
N THR A 40 4.37 12.69 2.35
CA THR A 40 3.26 12.69 3.29
C THR A 40 2.27 13.79 2.91
N CYS A 41 1.01 13.41 2.71
CA CYS A 41 -0.08 14.35 2.49
C CYS A 41 -0.32 15.20 3.76
N ARG A 42 -0.39 16.52 3.60
CA ARG A 42 -0.75 17.48 4.66
C ARG A 42 -2.23 17.87 4.61
N GLY A 43 -2.91 17.58 3.49
CA GLY A 43 -4.30 17.90 3.25
C GLY A 43 -4.57 18.22 1.79
N VAL A 44 -5.82 18.54 1.47
CA VAL A 44 -6.26 18.95 0.13
C VAL A 44 -6.87 20.35 0.21
N ASP A 45 -6.32 21.29 -0.55
CA ASP A 45 -6.79 22.69 -0.58
C ASP A 45 -8.11 22.85 -1.36
N ASP A 46 -8.69 24.05 -1.36
CA ASP A 46 -9.98 24.29 -2.04
C ASP A 46 -9.88 24.32 -3.58
N ALA A 47 -8.66 24.40 -4.12
CA ALA A 47 -8.42 24.26 -5.56
C ALA A 47 -8.27 22.78 -5.98
N GLY A 48 -8.23 21.85 -5.02
CA GLY A 48 -8.07 20.42 -5.25
C GLY A 48 -6.62 19.94 -5.21
N ASN A 49 -5.66 20.81 -4.89
CA ASN A 49 -4.27 20.38 -4.84
C ASN A 49 -4.03 19.55 -3.59
N VAL A 50 -3.34 18.42 -3.75
CA VAL A 50 -2.87 17.63 -2.62
C VAL A 50 -1.58 18.25 -2.13
N LEU A 51 -1.59 18.69 -0.87
CA LEU A 51 -0.44 19.34 -0.24
C LEU A 51 0.53 18.27 0.25
N VAL A 52 1.78 18.31 -0.22
CA VAL A 52 2.73 17.21 0.01
C VAL A 52 3.99 17.70 0.71
N SER A 53 4.45 16.91 1.68
CA SER A 53 5.81 16.98 2.20
C SER A 53 6.61 15.81 1.62
N TRP A 54 7.49 16.08 0.67
CA TRP A 54 8.30 15.03 0.05
C TRP A 54 9.46 14.62 0.95
N ASP A 55 9.77 13.33 0.99
CA ASP A 55 10.80 12.78 1.88
C ASP A 55 12.22 13.25 1.51
N GLY A 56 12.48 13.42 0.21
CA GLY A 56 13.72 14.01 -0.31
C GLY A 56 13.84 15.52 -0.09
N GLY A 57 12.88 16.13 0.60
CA GLY A 57 12.72 17.58 0.70
C GLY A 57 11.88 18.14 -0.44
N GLY A 58 11.41 19.37 -0.24
CA GLY A 58 10.49 20.04 -1.16
C GLY A 58 9.03 19.96 -0.71
N SER A 59 8.22 20.87 -1.25
CA SER A 59 6.82 21.06 -0.88
C SER A 59 5.94 21.34 -2.11
N LEU A 60 6.34 20.82 -3.27
CA LEU A 60 5.55 20.95 -4.49
C LEU A 60 4.27 20.13 -4.32
N ASN A 61 3.13 20.77 -4.56
CA ASN A 61 1.82 20.16 -4.41
C ASN A 61 1.45 19.42 -5.70
N ILE A 62 0.56 18.44 -5.58
CA ILE A 62 0.04 17.69 -6.71
C ILE A 62 -1.22 18.38 -7.19
N ALA A 63 -1.19 18.89 -8.42
CA ALA A 63 -2.26 19.66 -9.03
C ALA A 63 -3.34 18.75 -9.62
N TYR A 64 -4.58 18.97 -9.19
CA TYR A 64 -5.72 18.18 -9.64
C TYR A 64 -5.91 18.25 -11.17
N GLY A 65 -5.87 17.09 -11.81
CA GLY A 65 -6.08 16.94 -13.25
C GLY A 65 -4.89 17.35 -14.13
N ALA A 66 -3.74 17.66 -13.53
CA ALA A 66 -2.47 17.89 -14.23
C ALA A 66 -1.42 16.85 -13.81
N ASP A 67 -1.34 16.55 -12.52
CA ASP A 67 -0.39 15.59 -11.95
C ASP A 67 -1.09 14.28 -11.58
N THR A 68 -0.32 13.19 -11.56
CA THR A 68 -0.80 11.85 -11.19
C THR A 68 -0.04 11.31 -9.98
N CYS A 69 -0.77 10.78 -9.02
CA CYS A 69 -0.23 10.11 -7.85
C CYS A 69 -1.21 9.07 -7.31
N HIS A 70 -0.70 8.19 -6.46
CA HIS A 70 -1.53 7.28 -5.70
C HIS A 70 -1.19 7.29 -4.21
N ARG A 71 -2.20 6.98 -3.39
CA ARG A 71 -2.03 6.76 -1.96
C ARG A 71 -1.50 5.34 -1.73
N VAL A 72 -0.53 5.22 -0.83
CA VAL A 72 -0.09 3.94 -0.28
C VAL A 72 -1.03 3.57 0.87
N ALA A 73 -1.65 2.38 0.79
CA ALA A 73 -2.49 1.85 1.86
C ALA A 73 -1.67 1.67 3.14
N SER A 74 -2.25 2.01 4.29
CA SER A 74 -1.59 1.79 5.58
C SER A 74 -1.48 0.29 5.89
N GLU A 75 -0.56 -0.08 6.79
CA GLU A 75 -0.49 -1.48 7.27
C GLU A 75 -1.83 -1.96 7.85
N SER A 76 -2.62 -1.10 8.48
CA SER A 76 -3.93 -1.48 9.01
C SER A 76 -4.94 -1.77 7.90
N GLU A 77 -4.99 -0.95 6.85
CA GLU A 77 -5.87 -1.17 5.69
C GLU A 77 -5.48 -2.45 4.93
N ILE A 78 -4.18 -2.70 4.79
CA ILE A 78 -3.68 -3.92 4.16
C ILE A 78 -4.05 -5.13 5.03
N LYS A 79 -3.84 -5.05 6.35
CA LYS A 79 -4.21 -6.12 7.28
C LYS A 79 -5.70 -6.44 7.23
N GLU A 80 -6.58 -5.45 7.28
CA GLU A 80 -8.02 -5.66 7.19
C GLU A 80 -8.41 -6.41 5.90
N SER A 81 -7.77 -6.04 4.78
CA SER A 81 -7.96 -6.71 3.49
C SER A 81 -7.47 -8.16 3.52
N LEU A 82 -6.31 -8.41 4.12
CA LEU A 82 -5.75 -9.77 4.28
C LEU A 82 -6.60 -10.64 5.22
N ASP A 83 -7.09 -10.08 6.34
CA ASP A 83 -7.96 -10.78 7.28
C ASP A 83 -9.29 -11.17 6.62
N TRP A 84 -9.84 -10.28 5.79
CA TRP A 84 -11.03 -10.60 4.99
C TRP A 84 -10.75 -11.74 4.00
N LEU A 85 -9.59 -11.72 3.33
CA LEU A 85 -9.20 -12.77 2.39
C LEU A 85 -9.12 -14.14 3.04
N GLY A 86 -8.51 -14.27 4.22
CA GLY A 86 -8.46 -15.56 4.91
C GLY A 86 -9.84 -16.08 5.29
N ARG A 87 -10.77 -15.19 5.68
CA ARG A 87 -12.18 -15.55 5.91
C ARG A 87 -12.91 -16.01 4.63
N SER A 88 -12.57 -15.42 3.49
CA SER A 88 -13.18 -15.74 2.19
C SER A 88 -12.69 -17.06 1.55
N ARG A 89 -11.87 -17.84 2.26
CA ARG A 89 -11.23 -19.10 1.81
C ARG A 89 -10.31 -18.91 0.59
N HIS A 90 -9.21 -18.20 0.76
CA HIS A 90 -8.11 -18.26 -0.20
C HIS A 90 -7.46 -19.66 -0.20
N ARG A 91 -7.93 -20.56 -1.08
CA ARG A 91 -7.20 -21.78 -1.49
C ARG A 91 -6.40 -21.49 -2.76
N GLY A 92 -5.50 -20.51 -2.68
CA GLY A 92 -4.61 -20.21 -3.79
C GLY A 92 -3.43 -21.17 -3.82
N ALA A 93 -2.98 -21.55 -5.02
CA ALA A 93 -1.81 -22.40 -5.23
C ALA A 93 -0.47 -21.72 -4.88
N ARG A 94 -0.49 -20.52 -4.26
CA ARG A 94 0.69 -19.73 -3.93
C ARG A 94 0.55 -19.14 -2.53
N CYS A 95 1.67 -19.11 -1.81
CA CYS A 95 1.78 -18.45 -0.51
C CYS A 95 1.47 -16.96 -0.63
N SER A 96 0.57 -16.45 0.20
CA SER A 96 0.16 -15.03 0.24
C SER A 96 1.33 -14.08 0.50
N ARG A 97 2.30 -14.52 1.32
CA ARG A 97 3.46 -13.70 1.71
C ARG A 97 4.58 -13.72 0.66
N CYS A 98 5.06 -14.88 0.23
CA CYS A 98 6.23 -14.96 -0.66
C CYS A 98 5.92 -15.35 -2.11
N GLY A 99 4.70 -15.80 -2.43
CA GLY A 99 4.32 -16.23 -3.77
C GLY A 99 4.84 -17.60 -4.21
N ALA A 100 5.56 -18.31 -3.34
CA ALA A 100 6.03 -19.68 -3.61
C ALA A 100 4.84 -20.61 -3.91
N TYR A 101 5.01 -21.48 -4.89
CA TYR A 101 3.97 -22.38 -5.38
C TYR A 101 3.78 -23.59 -4.44
N GLU A 102 2.54 -23.99 -4.22
CA GLU A 102 2.19 -25.20 -3.49
C GLU A 102 2.40 -26.42 -4.39
N GLU A 103 3.49 -27.16 -4.19
CA GLU A 103 3.53 -28.54 -4.68
C GLU A 103 2.47 -29.34 -3.90
N ALA A 104 1.60 -30.03 -4.65
CA ALA A 104 0.33 -30.63 -4.22
C ALA A 104 0.40 -31.69 -3.08
N GLY A 105 1.53 -31.81 -2.37
CA GLY A 105 1.77 -32.74 -1.27
C GLY A 105 2.04 -32.11 0.10
N ASN A 106 2.45 -30.84 0.21
CA ASN A 106 2.74 -30.21 1.51
C ASN A 106 1.57 -29.35 2.01
N ARG A 107 0.61 -30.06 2.59
CA ARG A 107 -0.67 -29.61 3.16
C ARG A 107 -0.57 -28.63 4.35
N LEU A 108 0.62 -28.14 4.70
CA LEU A 108 0.82 -27.40 5.94
C LEU A 108 0.82 -25.89 5.67
N LEU A 109 -0.39 -25.34 5.78
CA LEU A 109 -0.63 -23.92 5.87
C LEU A 109 -0.40 -23.48 7.32
N ALA A 110 0.50 -22.52 7.55
CA ALA A 110 0.62 -21.82 8.82
C ALA A 110 -0.34 -20.62 8.82
N GLN A 111 -1.02 -20.37 9.95
CA GLN A 111 -1.72 -19.10 10.13
C GLN A 111 -0.68 -18.01 10.34
N SER A 112 -0.77 -16.91 9.58
CA SER A 112 0.10 -15.77 9.80
C SER A 112 -0.16 -15.16 11.18
N ARG A 113 0.91 -14.69 11.82
CA ARG A 113 0.89 -13.90 13.06
C ARG A 113 0.49 -12.45 12.82
N ARG A 114 0.49 -12.01 11.54
CA ARG A 114 0.31 -10.62 11.14
C ARG A 114 -1.07 -10.32 10.58
N ALA A 115 -1.69 -11.30 9.94
CA ALA A 115 -3.04 -11.22 9.40
C ALA A 115 -3.74 -12.58 9.53
N ASP A 116 -5.06 -12.57 9.60
CA ASP A 116 -5.93 -13.76 9.62
C ASP A 116 -6.00 -14.39 8.23
N ILE A 117 -4.85 -14.81 7.69
CA ILE A 117 -4.65 -15.46 6.40
C ILE A 117 -3.58 -16.55 6.54
N THR A 118 -3.65 -17.56 5.67
CA THR A 118 -2.65 -18.62 5.64
C THR A 118 -1.45 -18.26 4.77
N VAL A 119 -0.27 -18.69 5.23
CA VAL A 119 1.02 -18.61 4.54
C VAL A 119 1.72 -19.98 4.56
N CYS A 120 2.76 -20.17 3.75
CA CYS A 120 3.56 -21.40 3.82
C CYS A 120 4.34 -21.48 5.14
N GLU A 121 4.75 -22.68 5.55
CA GLU A 121 5.51 -22.88 6.80
C GLU A 121 6.78 -22.04 6.87
N THR A 122 7.54 -21.94 5.77
CA THR A 122 8.76 -21.12 5.71
C THR A 122 8.46 -19.66 6.04
N CYS A 123 7.34 -19.13 5.53
CA CYS A 123 6.89 -17.78 5.85
C CYS A 123 6.42 -17.68 7.30
N GLY A 124 5.70 -18.67 7.82
CA GLY A 124 5.29 -18.70 9.23
C GLY A 124 6.47 -18.76 10.20
N THR A 125 7.53 -19.51 9.88
CA THR A 125 8.79 -19.52 10.63
C THR A 125 9.51 -18.17 10.52
N ALA A 126 9.57 -17.58 9.33
CA ALA A 126 10.17 -16.27 9.14
C ALA A 126 9.46 -15.20 10.01
N GLU A 127 8.12 -15.19 10.06
CA GLU A 127 7.37 -14.30 10.96
C GLU A 127 7.75 -14.49 12.44
N ALA A 128 7.93 -15.74 12.88
CA ALA A 128 8.37 -16.01 14.25
C ALA A 128 9.78 -15.48 14.54
N LEU A 129 10.69 -15.54 13.56
CA LEU A 129 12.05 -14.98 13.67
C LEU A 129 12.03 -13.44 13.68
N GLU A 130 11.16 -12.82 12.88
CA GLU A 130 10.92 -11.37 12.86
C GLU A 130 10.41 -10.87 14.22
N ASP A 131 9.42 -11.55 14.80
CA ASP A 131 8.88 -11.20 16.12
C ASP A 131 9.91 -11.40 17.24
N ALA A 132 10.83 -12.35 17.08
CA ALA A 132 11.96 -12.56 17.98
C ALA A 132 13.10 -11.54 17.78
N GLY A 133 13.02 -10.67 16.78
CA GLY A 133 14.08 -9.71 16.43
C GLY A 133 15.33 -10.35 15.82
N LEU A 134 15.20 -11.58 15.32
CA LEU A 134 16.28 -12.34 14.68
C LEU A 134 16.31 -12.15 13.15
N MET A 135 15.33 -11.44 12.60
CA MET A 135 15.20 -11.13 11.18
C MET A 135 14.53 -9.77 11.02
N GLU A 136 14.88 -9.05 9.93
CA GLU A 136 14.20 -7.81 9.57
C GLU A 136 12.74 -8.10 9.19
N ARG A 137 11.82 -7.29 9.75
CA ARG A 137 10.39 -7.43 9.51
C ARG A 137 10.04 -6.98 8.10
N MET A 138 9.45 -7.88 7.31
CA MET A 138 8.90 -7.55 5.99
C MET A 138 7.52 -6.90 6.12
N GLU A 139 7.39 -5.62 5.81
CA GLU A 139 6.10 -4.88 5.82
C GLU A 139 4.99 -5.58 5.03
N LEU A 140 3.73 -5.42 5.44
CA LEU A 140 2.60 -6.04 4.74
C LEU A 140 2.46 -5.57 3.28
N SER A 141 2.85 -4.33 2.99
CA SER A 141 2.90 -3.78 1.63
C SER A 141 3.84 -4.56 0.71
N ASP A 142 4.84 -5.24 1.28
CA ASP A 142 5.83 -6.03 0.54
C ASP A 142 5.44 -7.49 0.34
N TRP A 143 4.27 -7.88 0.82
CA TRP A 143 3.77 -9.22 0.61
C TRP A 143 3.42 -9.44 -0.85
N TRP A 144 3.69 -10.66 -1.33
CA TRP A 144 3.49 -11.03 -2.73
C TRP A 144 2.06 -10.74 -3.18
N ILE A 145 1.06 -11.17 -2.40
CA ILE A 145 -0.36 -10.98 -2.76
C ILE A 145 -0.76 -9.50 -2.84
N VAL A 146 -0.11 -8.63 -2.06
CA VAL A 146 -0.37 -7.18 -2.06
C VAL A 146 0.29 -6.53 -3.29
N LYS A 147 1.52 -6.96 -3.64
CA LYS A 147 2.26 -6.44 -4.79
C LYS A 147 1.75 -6.88 -6.16
N GLN A 148 0.95 -7.95 -6.26
CA GLN A 148 0.46 -8.44 -7.56
C GLN A 148 -0.59 -7.54 -8.25
N ASN A 149 -0.77 -6.29 -7.79
CA ASN A 149 -1.90 -5.43 -8.11
C ASN A 149 -3.21 -6.15 -7.78
N TRP A 150 -3.76 -5.85 -6.61
CA TRP A 150 -5.15 -6.12 -6.29
C TRP A 150 -6.05 -5.51 -7.39
N ARG A 151 -6.33 -6.29 -8.42
CA ARG A 151 -7.42 -6.06 -9.37
C ARG A 151 -8.64 -6.70 -8.74
N GLY A 152 -9.29 -5.95 -7.86
CA GLY A 152 -10.67 -6.24 -7.45
C GLY A 152 -11.60 -6.26 -8.65
#